data_AF-A0A929IVY9-F1
#
_entry.id   AF-A0A929IVY9-F1
#
_cell.length_a   1.000
_cell.length_b   1.000
_cell.length_c   1.000
_cell.angle_alpha   90.00
_cell.angle_beta   90.00
_cell.angle_gamma   90.00
#
_symmetry.space_group_name_H-M   'P 1'
#
loop_
_entity.id
_entity.type
_entity.pdbx_description
1 polymer ?
#
loop_
_entity_poly.entity_id
_entity_poly.type
_entity_poly.pdbx_seq_one_letter_code
_entity_poly.pdbx_strand_id
1 'polypeptide(L)'
;MKGNIFTDLFIRRPVLAIVVNLIILIAGFSAWNSLSVRQYPLSENAAVQISTVYVGASAELVRGFITTPLERAISAAEGIDYVESKSLQGISIITARLKLNY
;
A
#
# COMPACT_ATOMS: atom_id res chain seq x y z
N MET A 1 -0.57 -21.96 -52.51
CA MET A 1 -0.70 -21.10 -51.32
C MET A 1 -0.05 -21.82 -50.15
N LYS A 2 1.07 -21.30 -49.62
CA LYS A 2 1.69 -21.86 -48.40
C LYS A 2 0.80 -21.48 -47.22
N GLY A 3 -0.04 -22.41 -46.77
CA GLY A 3 -0.79 -22.25 -45.53
C GLY A 3 0.18 -22.10 -44.36
N ASN A 4 -0.12 -21.20 -43.42
CA ASN A 4 0.73 -20.97 -42.26
C ASN A 4 0.90 -22.29 -41.48
N ILE A 5 2.16 -22.73 -41.35
CA ILE A 5 2.56 -23.99 -40.69
C ILE A 5 1.94 -24.15 -39.28
N PHE A 6 1.75 -23.02 -38.57
CA PHE A 6 1.06 -22.99 -37.28
C PHE A 6 -0.37 -23.51 -37.38
N THR A 7 -1.19 -22.92 -38.24
CA THR A 7 -2.60 -23.30 -38.39
C THR A 7 -2.73 -24.73 -38.91
N ASP A 8 -1.86 -25.14 -39.83
CA ASP A 8 -1.88 -26.48 -40.42
C ASP A 8 -1.53 -27.58 -39.40
N LEU A 9 -0.63 -27.28 -38.44
CA LEU A 9 -0.29 -28.19 -37.34
C LEU A 9 -1.49 -28.45 -36.39
N PHE A 10 -2.23 -27.38 -36.04
CA PHE A 10 -3.41 -27.49 -35.18
C PHE A 10 -4.59 -28.19 -35.87
N ILE A 11 -4.74 -28.03 -37.19
CA ILE A 11 -5.78 -28.69 -37.99
C ILE A 11 -5.47 -30.17 -38.22
N ARG A 12 -4.22 -30.52 -38.57
CA ARG A 12 -3.82 -31.94 -38.82
C ARG A 12 -3.78 -32.81 -37.57
N ARG A 13 -3.58 -32.21 -36.39
CA ARG A 13 -3.50 -32.93 -35.11
C ARG A 13 -4.58 -32.40 -34.16
N PRO A 14 -5.88 -32.72 -34.40
CA PRO A 14 -7.00 -32.16 -33.64
C PRO A 14 -6.90 -32.45 -32.13
N VAL A 15 -6.28 -33.57 -31.75
CA VAL A 15 -6.01 -33.91 -30.35
C VAL A 15 -5.10 -32.88 -29.67
N LEU A 16 -4.05 -32.38 -30.34
CA LEU A 16 -3.16 -31.36 -29.77
C LEU A 16 -3.89 -30.03 -29.55
N ALA A 17 -4.76 -29.64 -30.48
CA ALA A 17 -5.56 -28.43 -30.35
C ALA A 17 -6.50 -28.50 -29.14
N ILE A 18 -7.15 -29.65 -28.93
CA ILE A 18 -8.04 -29.88 -27.78
C ILE A 18 -7.27 -29.84 -26.46
N VAL A 19 -6.10 -30.50 -26.38
CA VAL A 19 -5.28 -30.53 -25.16
C VAL A 19 -4.80 -29.13 -24.78
N VAL A 20 -4.31 -28.35 -25.74
CA VAL A 20 -3.85 -26.97 -25.48
C VAL A 20 -5.01 -26.09 -25.01
N ASN A 21 -6.18 -26.21 -25.65
CA ASN A 21 -7.37 -25.47 -25.22
C ASN A 21 -7.79 -25.84 -23.79
N LEU A 22 -7.79 -27.14 -23.46
CA LEU A 22 -8.11 -27.63 -22.12
C LEU A 22 -7.15 -27.09 -21.07
N ILE A 23 -5.84 -27.05 -21.37
CA ILE A 23 -4.83 -26.45 -20.47
C ILE A 23 -5.12 -24.97 -20.22
N ILE A 24 -5.47 -24.21 -21.26
CA ILE A 24 -5.82 -22.79 -21.14
C ILE A 24 -7.05 -22.61 -20.26
N LEU A 25 -8.09 -23.44 -20.42
CA LEU A 25 -9.29 -23.37 -19.60
C LEU A 25 -9.01 -23.69 -18.13
N ILE A 26 -8.22 -24.72 -17.86
CA ILE A 26 -7.83 -25.10 -16.49
C ILE A 26 -7.00 -23.98 -15.84
N ALA A 27 -6.04 -23.41 -16.57
CA ALA A 27 -5.23 -22.29 -16.09
C ALA A 27 -6.09 -21.04 -15.82
N GLY A 28 -7.04 -20.72 -16.71
CA GLY A 28 -7.97 -19.61 -16.55
C GLY A 28 -8.87 -19.78 -15.33
N PHE A 29 -9.42 -20.98 -15.14
CA PHE A 29 -10.26 -21.29 -13.97
C PHE A 29 -9.46 -21.22 -12.66
N SER A 30 -8.22 -21.71 -12.67
CA SER A 30 -7.31 -21.58 -11.52
C SER A 30 -7.02 -20.11 -11.19
N ALA A 31 -6.75 -19.29 -12.20
CA ALA A 31 -6.48 -17.86 -12.03
C ALA A 31 -7.69 -17.11 -11.44
N TRP A 32 -8.90 -17.44 -11.91
CA TRP A 32 -10.16 -16.88 -11.40
C TRP A 32 -10.33 -17.13 -9.90
N ASN A 33 -10.09 -18.35 -9.44
CA ASN A 33 -10.22 -18.70 -8.02
C ASN A 33 -9.10 -18.12 -7.16
N SER A 34 -7.91 -17.91 -7.73
CA SER A 34 -6.77 -17.34 -7.00
C SER A 34 -6.81 -15.83 -6.85
N LEU A 35 -7.69 -15.14 -7.59
CA LEU A 35 -7.74 -13.68 -7.57
C LEU A 35 -8.41 -13.21 -6.27
N SER A 36 -7.60 -12.65 -5.37
CA SER A 36 -8.09 -12.06 -4.13
C SER A 36 -8.95 -10.84 -4.44
N VAL A 37 -10.25 -10.96 -4.22
CA VAL A 37 -11.19 -9.83 -4.33
C VAL A 37 -10.99 -8.94 -3.13
N ARG A 38 -10.46 -7.74 -3.35
CA ARG A 38 -10.31 -6.71 -2.32
C ARG A 38 -11.46 -5.73 -2.43
N GLN A 39 -12.17 -5.49 -1.33
CA GLN A 39 -13.32 -4.56 -1.30
C GLN A 39 -12.88 -3.09 -1.37
N TYR A 40 -11.63 -2.82 -0.99
CA TYR A 40 -11.01 -1.49 -1.07
C TYR A 40 -9.57 -1.63 -1.55
N PRO A 41 -9.06 -0.67 -2.37
CA PRO A 41 -7.65 -0.62 -2.68
C PRO A 41 -6.83 -0.40 -1.40
N LEU A 42 -5.60 -0.91 -1.37
CA LEU A 42 -4.68 -0.56 -0.29
C LEU A 42 -4.45 0.95 -0.36
N SER A 43 -4.88 1.66 0.68
CA SER A 43 -4.57 3.07 0.84
C SER A 43 -3.21 3.15 1.52
N GLU A 44 -2.16 3.33 0.72
CA GLU A 44 -0.81 3.58 1.20
C GLU A 44 -0.70 5.02 1.73
N ASN A 45 -1.42 5.32 2.82
CA ASN A 45 -1.18 6.54 3.57
C ASN A 45 0.06 6.29 4.45
N ALA A 46 1.21 6.77 3.99
CA ALA A 46 2.43 6.75 4.76
C ALA A 46 2.30 7.77 5.91
N ALA A 47 1.86 7.31 7.08
CA ALA A 47 1.72 8.13 8.28
C ALA A 47 2.47 7.47 9.44
N VAL A 48 3.31 8.26 10.11
CA VAL A 48 4.04 7.85 11.31
C VAL A 48 3.44 8.57 12.51
N GLN A 49 3.04 7.80 13.52
CA GLN A 49 2.53 8.34 14.77
C GLN A 49 3.60 8.25 15.85
N ILE A 50 3.91 9.39 16.47
CA ILE A 50 4.85 9.54 17.57
C ILE A 50 4.05 9.93 18.81
N SER A 51 4.05 9.05 19.81
CA SER A 51 3.36 9.28 21.09
C SER A 51 4.41 9.47 22.18
N THR A 52 4.43 10.65 22.80
CA THR A 52 5.37 11.00 23.87
C THR A 52 4.61 11.27 25.14
N VAL A 53 4.96 10.57 26.22
CA VAL A 53 4.27 10.70 27.52
C VAL A 53 5.06 11.66 28.41
N TYR A 54 4.38 12.66 28.97
CA TYR A 54 4.94 13.61 29.93
C TYR A 54 4.00 13.77 31.13
N VAL A 55 4.04 12.77 32.01
CA VAL A 55 3.08 12.57 33.10
C VAL A 55 3.01 13.78 34.05
N GLY A 56 1.81 14.15 34.48
CA GLY A 56 1.60 15.23 35.45
C GLY A 56 1.68 16.65 34.86
N ALA A 57 2.02 16.80 33.58
CA ALA A 57 2.03 18.09 32.91
C ALA A 57 0.66 18.47 32.31
N SER A 58 0.32 19.76 32.39
CA SER A 58 -0.85 20.31 31.70
C SER A 58 -0.66 20.29 30.18
N ALA A 59 -1.75 20.31 29.42
CA ALA A 59 -1.70 20.29 27.96
C ALA A 59 -0.86 21.45 27.36
N GLU A 60 -0.87 22.62 28.02
CA GLU A 60 -0.07 23.78 27.58
C GLU A 60 1.44 23.57 27.79
N LEU A 61 1.83 22.98 28.93
CA LEU A 61 3.23 22.63 29.19
C LEU A 61 3.71 21.55 28.24
N VAL A 62 2.91 20.51 28.00
CA VAL A 62 3.22 19.47 27.00
C VAL A 62 3.39 20.09 25.63
N ARG A 63 2.50 21.01 25.23
CA ARG A 63 2.61 21.70 23.94
C ARG A 63 3.91 22.46 23.82
N GLY A 64 4.20 23.35 24.76
CA GLY A 64 5.36 24.24 24.68
C GLY A 64 6.70 23.52 24.78
N PHE A 65 6.82 22.53 25.66
CA PHE A 65 8.10 21.87 25.94
C PHE A 65 8.35 20.59 25.15
N ILE A 66 7.30 19.90 24.69
CA ILE A 66 7.42 18.61 24.01
C ILE A 66 6.92 18.73 22.58
N THR A 67 5.65 19.09 22.39
CA THR A 67 5.01 19.02 21.07
C THR A 67 5.64 19.99 20.07
N THR A 68 5.77 21.27 20.40
CA THR A 68 6.32 22.29 19.49
C THR A 68 7.76 22.03 19.05
N PRO A 69 8.73 21.70 19.94
CA PRO A 69 10.08 21.39 19.49
C PRO A 69 10.15 20.11 18.65
N LEU A 70 9.38 19.06 19.00
CA LEU A 70 9.34 17.83 18.21
C LEU A 70 8.70 18.05 16.83
N GLU A 71 7.59 18.80 16.76
CA GLU A 71 6.92 19.14 15.51
C GLU A 71 7.86 19.86 14.54
N ARG A 72 8.66 20.82 15.03
CA ARG A 72 9.66 21.54 14.21
C ARG A 72 10.77 20.62 13.72
N ALA A 73 11.27 19.73 14.59
CA ALA A 73 12.32 18.78 14.22
C ALA A 73 11.82 17.77 13.16
N ILE A 74 10.60 17.27 13.33
CA ILE A 74 9.97 16.31 12.40
C ILE A 74 9.64 17.00 11.08
N SER A 75 9.11 18.22 11.10
CA SER A 75 8.79 18.96 9.88
C SER A 75 10.03 19.32 9.05
N ALA A 76 11.21 19.36 9.66
CA ALA A 76 12.48 19.57 8.96
C ALA A 76 13.06 18.28 8.34
N ALA A 77 12.51 17.11 8.66
CA ALA A 77 12.96 15.85 8.09
C ALA A 77 12.53 15.73 6.61
N GLU A 78 13.42 15.17 5.79
CA GLU A 78 13.10 14.91 4.38
C GLU A 78 12.00 13.86 4.25
N GLY A 79 11.12 14.04 3.25
CA GLY A 79 10.03 13.10 2.96
C GLY A 79 8.76 13.31 3.78
N ILE A 80 8.70 14.31 4.66
CA ILE A 80 7.49 14.73 5.37
C ILE A 80 6.71 15.75 4.52
N ASP A 81 5.39 15.52 4.34
CA ASP A 81 4.48 16.43 3.64
C ASP A 81 3.83 17.42 4.62
N TYR A 82 3.23 16.90 5.70
CA TYR A 82 2.72 17.72 6.79
C TYR A 82 2.70 16.98 8.13
N VAL A 83 2.66 17.76 9.20
CA VAL A 83 2.61 17.28 10.57
C VAL A 83 1.35 17.78 11.24
N GLU A 84 0.65 16.89 11.93
CA GLU A 84 -0.50 17.20 12.77
C GLU A 84 -0.17 16.80 14.21
N SER A 85 -0.38 17.70 15.17
CA SER A 85 -0.04 17.46 16.56
C SER A 85 -1.22 17.72 17.49
N LYS A 86 -1.38 16.84 18.49
CA LYS A 86 -2.42 16.93 19.51
C LYS A 86 -1.80 16.75 20.88
N SER A 87 -1.88 17.81 21.68
CA SER A 87 -1.37 17.82 23.06
C SER A 87 -2.54 17.64 24.01
N LEU A 88 -2.47 16.61 24.85
CA LEU A 88 -3.40 16.35 25.93
C LEU A 88 -2.66 16.43 27.27
N GLN A 89 -3.40 16.41 28.37
CA GLN A 89 -2.77 16.33 29.69
C GLN A 89 -1.95 15.05 29.79
N GLY A 90 -0.67 15.17 30.14
CA GLY A 90 0.21 14.01 30.31
C GLY A 90 0.74 13.36 29.03
N ILE A 91 0.28 13.75 27.83
CA ILE A 91 0.66 13.07 26.57
C ILE A 91 0.63 13.99 25.35
N SER A 92 1.61 13.82 24.46
CA SER A 92 1.69 14.44 23.15
C SER A 92 1.56 13.36 22.07
N ILE A 93 0.67 13.56 21.10
CA ILE A 93 0.50 12.70 19.92
C ILE A 93 0.82 13.55 18.70
N ILE A 94 1.84 13.14 17.95
CA ILE A 94 2.25 13.79 16.70
C ILE A 94 2.07 12.78 15.57
N THR A 95 1.38 13.18 14.51
CA THR A 95 1.16 12.37 13.31
C THR A 95 1.84 13.07 12.13
N ALA A 96 2.89 12.46 11.61
CA ALA A 96 3.63 12.98 10.48
C ALA A 96 3.23 12.20 9.23
N ARG A 97 2.70 12.88 8.22
CA ARG A 97 2.35 12.27 6.93
C ARG A 97 3.50 12.46 5.97
N LEU A 98 3.91 11.37 5.34
CA LEU A 98 4.98 11.35 4.36
C LEU A 98 4.43 11.70 2.99
N LYS A 99 5.31 12.27 2.18
CA LYS A 99 5.05 12.52 0.77
C LYS A 99 4.91 11.18 0.04
N LEU A 100 3.85 11.05 -0.76
CA LEU A 100 3.67 9.89 -1.63
C LEU A 100 4.80 9.82 -2.67
N ASN A 101 5.47 8.66 -2.76
CA ASN A 101 6.60 8.37 -3.66
C ASN A 101 7.93 9.07 -3.30
N TYR A 102 8.33 9.09 -2.02
CA TYR A 102 9.71 9.43 -1.64
C TYR A 102 10.64 8.22 -1.85
#